data_AF-A0A521M0G0-F1
#
_entry.id   AF-A0A521M0G0-F1
#
_cell.length_a   1.000
_cell.length_b   1.000
_cell.length_c   1.000
_cell.angle_alpha   90.00
_cell.angle_beta   90.00
_cell.angle_gamma   90.00
#
_symmetry.space_group_name_H-M   'P 1'
#
loop_
_entity.id
_entity.type
_entity.pdbx_description
1 polymer ?
#
loop_
_entity_poly.entity_id
_entity_poly.type
_entity_poly.pdbx_seq_one_letter_code
_entity_poly.pdbx_strand_id
1 'polypeptide(L)' 'MSARAPKAPPVWRQPDGKPVSCLEKIKVMNQNVQEIENLCADALEDGVLMGCDVDQIKAALHALIDGLTPPGAKD' A
#
# COMPACT_ATOMS: atom_id res chain seq x y z
N MET A 1 3.79 -1.19 -23.73
CA MET A 1 3.66 -0.91 -22.29
C MET A 1 4.13 -2.17 -21.57
N SER A 2 5.24 -2.14 -20.82
CA SER A 2 5.65 -3.31 -20.04
C SER A 2 4.73 -3.43 -18.83
N ALA A 3 3.84 -4.42 -18.84
CA ALA A 3 3.15 -4.84 -17.63
C ALA A 3 4.23 -5.29 -16.62
N ARG A 4 4.42 -4.51 -15.54
CA ARG A 4 5.23 -4.97 -14.40
C ARG A 4 4.60 -6.28 -13.93
N ALA A 5 5.41 -7.33 -13.80
CA ALA A 5 4.96 -8.56 -13.17
C ALA A 5 4.40 -8.22 -11.77
N PRO A 6 3.28 -8.85 -11.36
CA PRO A 6 2.69 -8.57 -10.06
C PRO A 6 3.74 -8.83 -8.98
N LYS A 7 3.99 -7.81 -8.16
CA LYS A 7 4.94 -7.92 -7.06
C LYS A 7 4.38 -8.96 -6.10
N ALA A 8 5.15 -10.02 -5.83
CA ALA A 8 4.72 -11.03 -4.86
C ALA A 8 4.38 -10.33 -3.53
N PRO A 9 3.25 -10.65 -2.89
CA PRO A 9 2.86 -10.01 -1.64
C PRO A 9 3.94 -10.23 -0.57
N PRO A 10 4.14 -9.26 0.33
CA PRO A 10 5.18 -9.37 1.35
C PRO A 10 4.87 -10.50 2.33
N VAL A 11 5.91 -11.02 2.97
CA VAL A 11 5.73 -11.91 4.12
C VAL A 11 5.31 -11.07 5.32
N TRP A 12 4.05 -11.19 5.70
CA TRP A 12 3.50 -10.54 6.89
C TRP A 12 4.13 -11.09 8.16
N ARG A 13 4.55 -10.20 9.06
CA ARG A 13 5.21 -10.55 10.32
C ARG A 13 4.44 -10.00 11.51
N GLN A 14 4.52 -10.74 12.60
CA GLN A 14 4.04 -10.33 13.92
C GLN A 14 5.04 -9.34 14.55
N PRO A 15 4.65 -8.64 15.64
CA PRO A 15 5.55 -7.74 16.36
C PRO A 15 6.82 -8.41 16.88
N ASP A 16 6.80 -9.73 17.13
CA ASP A 16 7.97 -10.52 17.54
C ASP A 16 8.87 -10.94 16.36
N GLY A 17 8.56 -10.49 15.13
CA GLY A 17 9.31 -10.78 13.91
C GLY A 17 8.96 -12.11 13.23
N LYS A 18 8.17 -12.98 13.89
CA LYS A 18 7.76 -14.26 13.29
C LYS A 18 6.75 -14.05 12.17
N PRO A 19 6.74 -14.89 11.13
CA PRO A 19 5.70 -14.84 10.10
C PRO A 19 4.30 -15.02 10.71
N VAL A 20 3.32 -14.31 10.14
CA VAL A 20 1.91 -14.62 10.37
C VAL A 20 1.64 -16.00 9.76
N SER A 21 1.15 -16.97 10.54
CA SER A 21 0.94 -18.35 10.08
C SER A 21 -0.51 -18.65 9.67
N CYS A 22 -1.46 -17.83 10.09
CA CYS A 22 -2.88 -18.02 9.77
C CYS A 22 -3.15 -17.61 8.31
N LEU A 23 -3.54 -18.57 7.48
CA LEU A 23 -3.82 -18.35 6.06
C LEU A 23 -4.89 -17.29 5.83
N GLU A 24 -5.97 -17.28 6.63
CA GLU A 24 -7.04 -16.29 6.48
C GLU A 24 -6.55 -14.87 6.78
N LYS A 25 -5.67 -14.68 7.79
CA LYS A 25 -5.06 -13.37 8.04
C LYS A 25 -4.17 -12.91 6.88
N ILE A 26 -3.39 -13.84 6.30
CA ILE A 26 -2.55 -13.53 5.13
C ILE A 26 -3.42 -13.13 3.94
N LYS A 27 -4.51 -13.85 3.67
CA LYS A 27 -5.44 -13.53 2.58
C LYS A 27 -6.00 -12.12 2.73
N VAL A 28 -6.51 -11.77 3.92
CA VAL A 28 -7.03 -10.42 4.20
C VAL A 28 -5.96 -9.36 3.96
N MET A 29 -4.75 -9.55 4.47
CA MET A 29 -3.68 -8.57 4.28
C MET A 29 -3.26 -8.42 2.81
N ASN A 30 -3.23 -9.52 2.04
CA ASN A 30 -2.96 -9.47 0.61
C ASN A 30 -4.06 -8.73 -0.15
N GLN A 31 -5.33 -8.97 0.19
CA GLN A 31 -6.46 -8.27 -0.39
C GLN A 31 -6.38 -6.77 -0.09
N ASN A 32 -6.09 -6.37 1.15
CA ASN A 32 -5.93 -4.97 1.52
C ASN A 32 -4.83 -4.28 0.70
N VAL A 33 -3.67 -4.92 0.50
CA VAL A 33 -2.59 -4.37 -0.32
C VAL A 33 -3.03 -4.20 -1.78
N GLN A 34 -3.74 -5.19 -2.32
CA GLN A 34 -4.24 -5.12 -3.68
C GLN A 34 -5.26 -3.98 -3.87
N GLU A 35 -6.15 -3.78 -2.90
CA GLU A 35 -7.12 -2.68 -2.91
C GLU A 35 -6.42 -1.32 -2.85
N ILE A 36 -5.42 -1.17 -1.97
CA ILE A 36 -4.61 0.05 -1.87
C ILE A 36 -3.83 0.31 -3.16
N GLU A 37 -3.24 -0.73 -3.77
CA GLU A 37 -2.50 -0.58 -5.04
C GLU A 37 -3.40 -0.04 -6.15
N ASN A 38 -4.63 -0.57 -6.28
CA ASN A 38 -5.60 -0.09 -7.25
C ASN A 38 -5.98 1.37 -6.98
N LEU A 39 -6.31 1.72 -5.73
CA LEU A 39 -6.65 3.10 -5.35
C LEU A 39 -5.51 4.08 -5.62
N CYS A 40 -4.26 3.69 -5.35
CA CYS A 40 -3.09 4.52 -5.66
C CYS A 40 -2.86 4.65 -7.17
N ALA A 41 -3.15 3.62 -7.96
CA ALA A 41 -3.05 3.68 -9.42
C ALA A 41 -4.10 4.64 -10.01
N ASP A 42 -5.36 4.55 -9.55
CA ASP A 42 -6.44 5.44 -9.96
C ASP A 42 -6.11 6.90 -9.60
N ALA A 43 -5.66 7.16 -8.36
CA ALA A 43 -5.25 8.49 -7.93
C ALA A 43 -4.07 9.05 -8.74
N LEU A 44 -3.16 8.19 -9.19
CA LEU A 44 -2.05 8.59 -10.05
C LEU A 44 -2.53 8.92 -11.46
N GLU A 45 -3.42 8.11 -12.03
CA GLU A 45 -4.02 8.37 -13.36
C GLU A 45 -4.78 9.70 -13.35
N ASP A 46 -5.64 9.91 -12.37
CA ASP A 46 -6.39 11.16 -12.20
C ASP A 46 -5.46 12.37 -12.06
N GLY A 47 -4.43 12.27 -11.20
CA GLY A 47 -3.47 13.36 -11.02
C GLY A 47 -2.70 13.70 -12.30
N VAL A 48 -2.32 12.69 -13.09
CA VAL A 48 -1.67 12.89 -14.39
C VAL A 48 -2.64 13.55 -15.38
N LEU A 49 -3.90 13.12 -15.44
CA LEU A 49 -4.92 13.73 -16.30
C LEU A 49 -5.17 15.20 -15.95
N MET A 50 -5.04 15.56 -14.67
CA MET A 50 -5.16 16.94 -14.18
C MET A 50 -3.87 17.77 -14.34
N GLY A 51 -2.80 17.19 -14.90
CA GLY A 51 -1.53 17.88 -15.17
C GLY A 51 -0.59 17.99 -13.97
N CYS A 52 -0.77 17.16 -12.94
CA CYS A 52 0.13 17.12 -11.79
C CYS A 52 1.42 16.33 -12.11
N ASP A 53 2.49 16.65 -11.39
CA ASP A 53 3.74 15.90 -11.46
C ASP A 53 3.61 14.53 -10.79
N VAL A 54 4.04 13.48 -11.50
CA VAL A 54 3.94 12.08 -11.05
C VAL A 54 4.73 11.83 -9.76
N ASP A 55 5.90 12.43 -9.63
CA ASP A 55 6.76 12.21 -8.47
C ASP A 55 6.24 12.99 -7.25
N GLN A 56 5.62 14.15 -7.47
CA GLN A 56 4.86 14.85 -6.45
C GLN A 56 3.68 14.02 -5.92
N ILE A 57 2.89 13.37 -6.79
CA ILE A 57 1.78 12.51 -6.37
C ILE A 57 2.29 11.35 -5.52
N LYS A 58 3.34 10.66 -5.97
CA LYS A 58 3.96 9.56 -5.20
C LYS A 58 4.46 10.06 -3.84
N ALA A 59 5.13 11.21 -3.80
CA ALA A 59 5.63 11.79 -2.55
C ALA A 59 4.49 12.08 -1.56
N ALA A 60 3.36 12.59 -2.05
CA ALA A 60 2.17 12.82 -1.23
C ALA A 60 1.58 11.51 -0.68
N LEU A 61 1.50 10.45 -1.50
CA LEU A 61 1.04 9.13 -1.06
C LEU A 61 1.98 8.50 -0.02
N HIS A 62 3.29 8.64 -0.19
CA HIS A 62 4.28 8.19 0.79
C HIS A 62 4.12 8.92 2.13
N ALA A 63 4.03 10.26 2.10
CA ALA A 63 3.84 11.07 3.29
C ALA A 63 2.52 10.73 4.02
N LEU A 64 1.46 10.42 3.26
CA LEU A 64 0.18 9.98 3.82
C LEU A 64 0.35 8.67 4.61
N ILE A 65 1.04 7.67 4.04
CA ILE A 65 1.28 6.38 4.70
C ILE A 65 2.16 6.55 5.95
N ASP A 66 3.22 7.36 5.85
CA ASP A 66 4.13 7.61 6.97
C ASP A 66 3.46 8.36 8.13
N GLY A 67 2.42 9.14 7.84
CA GLY A 67 1.60 9.85 8.83
C GLY A 67 0.50 9.01 9.48
N LEU A 68 0.28 7.76 9.06
CA LEU A 68 -0.76 6.91 9.64
C LEU A 68 -0.37 6.46 11.05
N THR A 69 -1.24 6.75 12.02
CA THR A 69 -1.05 6.31 13.40
C THR A 69 -1.52 4.85 13.57
N PRO A 70 -0.71 3.98 14.22
CA PRO A 70 -1.15 2.63 14.54
C PRO A 70 -2.39 2.65 15.45
N PRO A 71 -3.34 1.71 15.28
CA PRO A 71 -4.48 1.58 16.17
C PRO A 71 -4.03 1.40 17.62
N GLY A 72 -4.46 2.30 18.51
CA GLY A 72 -4.16 2.24 19.95
C GLY A 72 -2.88 2.95 20.40
N ALA A 73 -2.14 3.62 19.52
CA ALA A 73 -1.20 4.64 19.96
C ALA A 73 -2.02 5.83 20.52
N LYS A 74 -1.98 6.02 21.84
CA LYS A 74 -2.54 7.21 22.48
C LYS A 74 -1.57 8.38 22.24
N ASP A 75 -2.12 9.52 21.88
CA ASP A 75 -1.42 10.81 21.76
C ASP A 75 -0.64 11.18 23.04
#